data_AF-A0A847UKU3-F1
#
_entry.id   AF-A0A847UKU3-F1
#
_cell.length_a   1.000
_cell.length_b   1.000
_cell.length_c   1.000
_cell.angle_alpha   90.00
_cell.angle_beta   90.00
_cell.angle_gamma   90.00
#
_symmetry.space_group_name_H-M   'P 1'
#
loop_
_entity.id
_entity.type
_entity.pdbx_description
1 polymer ?
#
loop_
_entity_poly.entity_id
_entity_poly.type
_entity_poly.pdbx_seq_one_letter_code
_entity_poly.pdbx_strand_id
1 'polypeptide(L)'
;SGSCFVPLLFRAKMAFAQGYQPNLRVCRECGRPLDSSHRAVFAVQEGGLYCLRCPSGPGSKISASRETLSLLEHLARTGPREWSEWMPPAKVREECVHLVDAFVQCHLGLVCSGNRFVRC
;
A
#
# COMPACT_ATOMS: atom_id res chain seq x y z
N SER A 1 11.55 -6.36 18.40
CA SER A 1 11.60 -6.29 16.92
C SER A 1 10.55 -5.35 16.33
N GLY A 2 10.45 -4.11 16.82
CA GLY A 2 9.45 -3.11 16.39
C GLY A 2 9.99 -1.99 15.48
N SER A 3 11.25 -2.05 15.06
CA SER A 3 11.95 -0.91 14.43
C SER A 3 11.85 -0.80 12.90
N CYS A 4 11.33 -1.81 12.19
CA CYS A 4 11.30 -1.81 10.72
C CYS A 4 9.98 -1.29 10.11
N PHE A 5 8.89 -1.23 10.89
CA PHE A 5 7.57 -0.89 10.34
C PHE A 5 7.35 0.62 10.14
N VAL A 6 7.83 1.47 11.08
CA VAL A 6 7.72 2.93 10.93
C VAL A 6 8.45 3.45 9.68
N PRO A 7 9.69 3.02 9.37
CA PRO A 7 10.35 3.39 8.11
C PRO A 7 9.55 3.01 6.85
N LEU A 8 8.88 1.85 6.85
CA LEU A 8 8.01 1.44 5.75
C LEU A 8 6.83 2.41 5.58
N LEU A 9 6.13 2.71 6.68
CA LEU A 9 4.99 3.65 6.68
C LEU A 9 5.42 5.05 6.21
N PHE A 10 6.61 5.49 6.62
CA PHE A 10 7.17 6.77 6.18
C PHE A 10 7.35 6.82 4.66
N ARG A 11 7.84 5.74 4.04
CA ARG A 11 7.99 5.65 2.57
C ARG A 11 6.66 5.79 1.84
N ALA A 12 5.66 5.03 2.29
CA ALA A 12 4.32 5.11 1.73
C ALA A 12 3.77 6.54 1.87
N LYS A 13 3.89 7.15 3.06
CA LYS A 13 3.47 8.54 3.28
C LYS A 13 4.18 9.53 2.35
N MET A 14 5.47 9.34 2.08
CA MET A 14 6.24 10.18 1.15
C MET A 14 5.78 10.01 -0.30
N ALA A 15 5.44 8.81 -0.73
CA ALA A 15 4.84 8.60 -2.05
C ALA A 15 3.47 9.30 -2.13
N PHE A 16 2.64 9.16 -1.09
CA PHE A 16 1.31 9.79 -1.05
C PHE A 16 1.40 11.32 -1.13
N ALA A 17 2.33 11.92 -0.38
CA ALA A 17 2.54 13.37 -0.35
C ALA A 17 3.05 13.94 -1.68
N GLN A 18 3.68 13.13 -2.53
CA GLN A 18 4.13 13.51 -3.88
C GLN A 18 3.04 13.40 -4.95
N GLY A 19 1.79 13.09 -4.56
CA GLY A 19 0.66 12.97 -5.49
C GLY A 19 0.36 11.55 -5.95
N TYR A 20 1.10 10.55 -5.46
CA TYR A 20 0.86 9.14 -5.79
C TYR A 20 -0.14 8.46 -4.85
N GLN A 21 -0.93 9.18 -4.06
CA GLN A 21 -1.85 8.53 -3.12
C GLN A 21 -2.89 7.67 -3.87
N PRO A 22 -2.93 6.34 -3.65
CA PRO A 22 -3.90 5.48 -4.32
C PRO A 22 -5.30 5.64 -3.70
N ASN A 23 -6.34 5.47 -4.52
CA ASN A 23 -7.70 5.30 -4.01
C ASN A 23 -7.91 3.83 -3.62
N LEU A 24 -8.03 3.57 -2.31
CA LEU A 24 -8.17 2.23 -1.74
C LEU A 24 -9.61 1.86 -1.37
N ARG A 25 -10.59 2.70 -1.70
CA ARG A 25 -11.99 2.51 -1.31
C ARG A 25 -12.86 1.93 -2.42
N VAL A 26 -12.54 2.24 -3.68
CA VAL A 26 -13.36 1.88 -4.84
C VAL A 26 -12.53 1.16 -5.89
N CYS A 27 -13.22 0.34 -6.69
CA CYS A 27 -12.63 -0.24 -7.90
C CYS A 27 -12.29 0.88 -8.89
N ARG A 28 -11.07 0.89 -9.41
CA ARG A 28 -10.62 1.86 -10.43
C ARG A 28 -11.44 1.76 -11.71
N GLU A 29 -11.84 0.54 -12.08
CA GLU A 29 -12.54 0.28 -13.35
C GLU A 29 -14.02 0.66 -13.28
N CYS A 30 -14.76 0.12 -12.30
CA CYS A 30 -16.21 0.26 -12.24
C CYS A 30 -16.73 1.20 -11.14
N GLY A 31 -15.84 1.80 -10.34
CA GLY A 31 -16.19 2.72 -9.26
C GLY A 31 -16.90 2.09 -8.05
N ARG A 32 -17.16 0.78 -8.06
CA ARG A 32 -17.87 0.12 -6.96
C ARG A 32 -17.05 0.17 -5.66
N PRO A 33 -17.69 0.43 -4.51
CA PRO A 33 -17.05 0.28 -3.21
C PRO A 33 -16.49 -1.13 -3.00
N LEU A 34 -15.32 -1.22 -2.38
CA LEU A 34 -14.63 -2.47 -2.03
C LEU A 34 -14.71 -2.79 -0.53
N ASP A 35 -15.63 -2.15 0.17
CA ASP A 35 -15.92 -2.30 1.60
C ASP A 35 -16.46 -3.68 2.00
N SER A 36 -17.27 -4.28 1.14
CA SER A 36 -17.88 -5.60 1.34
C SER A 36 -17.01 -6.78 0.85
N SER A 37 -15.89 -6.51 0.17
CA SER A 37 -15.02 -7.55 -0.37
C SER A 37 -13.92 -7.92 0.62
N HIS A 38 -13.80 -9.20 0.99
CA HIS A 38 -12.73 -9.68 1.86
C HIS A 38 -11.32 -9.51 1.25
N ARG A 39 -11.22 -9.40 -0.08
CA ARG A 39 -9.97 -9.18 -0.81
C ARG A 39 -10.19 -8.30 -2.03
N ALA A 40 -9.18 -7.50 -2.34
CA ALA A 40 -9.07 -6.75 -3.59
C ALA A 40 -7.68 -6.97 -4.21
N VAL A 41 -7.57 -6.66 -5.49
CA VAL A 41 -6.30 -6.71 -6.22
C VAL A 41 -5.77 -5.30 -6.36
N PHE A 42 -4.58 -5.04 -5.82
CA PHE A 42 -3.84 -3.81 -6.04
C PHE A 42 -2.96 -3.99 -7.26
N ALA A 43 -3.22 -3.19 -8.31
CA ALA A 43 -2.40 -3.14 -9.50
C ALA A 43 -1.31 -2.07 -9.30
N VAL A 44 -0.06 -2.52 -9.20
CA VAL A 44 1.05 -1.70 -8.71
C VAL A 44 1.34 -0.54 -9.66
N GLN A 45 1.43 -0.81 -10.97
CA GLN A 45 1.73 0.18 -12.00
C GLN A 45 0.65 1.26 -12.08
N GLU A 46 -0.60 0.86 -11.96
CA GLU A 46 -1.73 1.77 -12.03
C GLU A 46 -1.86 2.56 -10.73
N GLY A 47 -1.48 1.99 -9.58
CA GLY A 47 -1.66 2.60 -8.27
C GLY A 47 -3.14 2.60 -7.85
N GLY A 48 -3.86 1.52 -8.13
CA GLY A 48 -5.30 1.43 -7.84
C GLY A 48 -5.77 0.02 -7.51
N LEU A 49 -6.93 -0.05 -6.86
CA LEU A 49 -7.59 -1.31 -6.55
C LEU A 49 -8.58 -1.73 -7.63
N TYR A 50 -8.66 -3.03 -7.84
CA TYR A 50 -9.64 -3.68 -8.71
C TYR A 50 -10.47 -4.66 -7.89
N CYS A 51 -11.78 -4.68 -8.15
CA CYS A 51 -12.65 -5.74 -7.65
C CYS A 51 -12.35 -7.04 -8.39
N LEU A 52 -12.74 -8.18 -7.80
CA LEU A 52 -12.52 -9.51 -8.39
C LEU A 52 -13.31 -9.75 -9.70
N ARG A 53 -14.22 -8.84 -10.08
CA ARG A 53 -15.03 -8.94 -11.31
C ARG A 53 -14.42 -8.16 -12.48
N CYS A 54 -13.61 -7.15 -12.20
CA CYS A 54 -13.03 -6.30 -13.23
C CYS A 54 -11.64 -6.83 -13.63
N PRO A 55 -11.29 -6.77 -14.91
CA PRO A 55 -9.93 -7.10 -15.33
C PRO A 55 -8.98 -6.04 -14.80
N SER A 56 -8.12 -6.40 -13.85
CA SER A 56 -6.92 -5.62 -13.54
C SER A 56 -5.97 -5.63 -14.74
N GLY A 57 -5.39 -4.49 -15.09
CA GLY A 57 -4.52 -4.34 -16.25
C GLY A 57 -3.21 -5.15 -16.17
N PRO A 58 -2.33 -5.05 -17.18
CA PRO A 58 -1.07 -5.78 -17.22
C PRO A 58 -0.11 -5.29 -16.13
N GLY A 59 0.73 -6.19 -15.60
CA GLY A 59 1.75 -5.85 -14.62
C GLY A 59 1.62 -6.58 -13.28
N SER A 60 2.26 -6.03 -12.25
CA SER A 60 2.37 -6.65 -10.93
C SER A 60 1.08 -6.43 -10.14
N LYS A 61 0.58 -7.52 -9.55
CA LYS A 61 -0.69 -7.57 -8.85
C LYS A 61 -0.47 -8.13 -7.46
N ILE A 62 -0.93 -7.40 -6.46
CA ILE A 62 -0.80 -7.78 -5.06
C ILE A 62 -2.20 -7.93 -4.49
N SER A 63 -2.51 -9.13 -3.99
CA SER A 63 -3.73 -9.31 -3.21
C SER A 63 -3.50 -8.76 -1.81
N ALA A 64 -4.39 -7.88 -1.36
CA ALA A 64 -4.35 -7.32 -0.02
C ALA A 64 -5.67 -7.59 0.72
N SER A 65 -5.56 -7.84 2.02
CA SER A 65 -6.72 -7.91 2.91
C SER A 65 -7.35 -6.54 3.12
N ARG A 66 -8.61 -6.52 3.55
CA ARG A 66 -9.32 -5.27 3.87
C ARG A 66 -8.64 -4.50 5.00
N GLU A 67 -8.08 -5.24 5.96
CA GLU A 67 -7.35 -4.70 7.11
C GLU A 67 -6.09 -3.96 6.67
N THR A 68 -5.30 -4.54 5.75
CA THR A 68 -4.13 -3.88 5.14
C THR A 68 -4.51 -2.60 4.40
N LEU A 69 -5.57 -2.64 3.59
CA LEU A 69 -6.04 -1.46 2.85
C LEU A 69 -6.51 -0.35 3.80
N SER A 70 -7.25 -0.72 4.85
CA SER A 70 -7.73 0.23 5.86
C SER A 70 -6.57 0.89 6.62
N LEU A 71 -5.51 0.14 6.91
CA LEU A 71 -4.30 0.68 7.53
C LEU A 71 -3.60 1.70 6.62
N LEU A 72 -3.44 1.40 5.33
CA LEU A 72 -2.84 2.32 4.35
C LEU A 72 -3.72 3.57 4.11
N GLU A 73 -5.04 3.43 4.14
CA GLU A 73 -5.94 4.59 4.13
C GLU A 73 -5.77 5.45 5.38
N HIS A 74 -5.65 4.83 6.55
CA HIS A 74 -5.45 5.54 7.80
C HIS A 74 -4.10 6.29 7.80
N LEU A 75 -3.03 5.64 7.29
CA LEU A 75 -1.70 6.22 7.10
C LEU A 75 -1.74 7.55 6.31
N ALA A 76 -2.59 7.64 5.29
CA ALA A 76 -2.74 8.86 4.50
C ALA A 76 -3.17 10.07 5.35
N ARG A 77 -3.85 9.86 6.48
CA ARG A 77 -4.40 10.92 7.35
C ARG A 77 -3.65 11.12 8.67
N THR A 78 -2.70 10.26 9.01
CA THR A 78 -1.98 10.30 10.29
C THR A 78 -0.49 10.65 10.12
N GLY A 79 0.20 10.88 11.23
CA GLY A 79 1.63 11.20 11.27
C GLY A 79 2.49 10.22 12.10
N PRO A 80 3.84 10.31 12.01
CA PRO A 80 4.77 9.36 12.63
C PRO A 80 4.58 9.12 14.12
N ARG A 81 4.11 10.13 14.87
CA ARG A 81 3.80 10.02 16.30
C ARG A 81 2.69 9.01 16.60
N GLU A 82 1.72 8.88 15.70
CA GLU A 82 0.62 7.92 15.87
C GLU A 82 1.07 6.52 15.44
N TRP A 83 1.91 6.43 14.41
CA TRP A 83 2.35 5.15 13.83
C TRP A 83 3.21 4.32 14.79
N SER A 84 3.94 4.97 15.71
CA SER A 84 4.79 4.27 16.69
C SER A 84 3.99 3.36 17.62
N GLU A 85 2.72 3.68 17.84
CA GLU A 85 1.80 2.89 18.68
C GLU A 85 1.08 1.79 17.89
N TRP A 86 1.23 1.74 16.56
CA TRP A 86 0.52 0.78 15.74
C TRP A 86 1.11 -0.63 15.87
N MET A 87 0.28 -1.57 16.33
CA MET A 87 0.64 -3.00 16.44
C MET A 87 -0.25 -3.89 15.56
N PRO A 88 -0.24 -3.71 14.22
CA PRO A 88 -1.04 -4.56 13.35
C PRO A 88 -0.56 -6.03 13.39
N PRO A 89 -1.45 -7.00 13.10
CA PRO A 89 -1.08 -8.42 13.00
C PRO A 89 0.07 -8.68 12.03
N ALA A 90 0.84 -9.75 12.25
CA ALA A 90 2.01 -10.08 11.41
C ALA A 90 1.67 -10.13 9.91
N LYS A 91 0.55 -10.76 9.56
CA LYS A 91 0.04 -10.84 8.19
C LYS A 91 -0.20 -9.46 7.55
N VAL A 92 -0.79 -8.52 8.31
CA VAL A 92 -1.03 -7.15 7.81
C VAL A 92 0.30 -6.43 7.58
N ARG A 93 1.29 -6.65 8.44
CA ARG A 93 2.64 -6.08 8.24
C ARG A 93 3.31 -6.63 6.98
N GLU A 94 3.25 -7.94 6.76
CA GLU A 94 3.82 -8.58 5.57
C GLU A 94 3.15 -8.08 4.29
N GLU A 95 1.81 -8.02 4.26
CA GLU A 95 1.07 -7.47 3.13
C GLU A 95 1.43 -5.98 2.89
N CYS A 96 1.57 -5.18 3.95
CA CYS A 96 2.03 -3.80 3.84
C CYS A 96 3.44 -3.70 3.24
N VAL A 97 4.39 -4.52 3.72
CA VAL A 97 5.77 -4.52 3.20
C VAL A 97 5.77 -4.79 1.70
N HIS A 98 5.12 -5.88 1.28
CA HIS A 98 5.05 -6.25 -0.13
C HIS A 98 4.38 -5.19 -1.00
N LEU A 99 3.25 -4.63 -0.54
CA LEU A 99 2.51 -3.61 -1.29
C LEU A 99 3.30 -2.30 -1.39
N VAL A 100 3.82 -1.80 -0.27
CA VAL A 100 4.52 -0.51 -0.22
C VAL A 100 5.84 -0.57 -0.97
N ASP A 101 6.64 -1.63 -0.82
CA ASP A 101 7.92 -1.73 -1.52
C ASP A 101 7.71 -1.80 -3.05
N ALA A 102 6.77 -2.63 -3.52
CA ALA A 102 6.45 -2.70 -4.94
C ALA A 102 5.92 -1.36 -5.48
N PHE A 103 5.08 -0.67 -4.71
CA PHE A 103 4.51 0.62 -5.06
C PHE A 103 5.56 1.72 -5.14
N VAL A 104 6.40 1.86 -4.11
CA VAL A 104 7.47 2.85 -4.05
C VAL A 104 8.52 2.61 -5.14
N GLN A 105 8.88 1.35 -5.39
CA GLN A 105 9.78 1.01 -6.48
C GLN A 105 9.20 1.40 -7.84
N CYS A 106 7.92 1.12 -8.06
CA CYS A 106 7.27 1.40 -9.34
C CYS A 106 7.10 2.90 -9.61
N HIS A 107 6.71 3.69 -8.61
CA HIS A 107 6.34 5.10 -8.81
C HIS A 107 7.47 6.08 -8.53
N LEU A 108 8.42 5.72 -7.65
CA LEU A 108 9.55 6.58 -7.29
C LEU A 108 10.89 6.10 -7.84
N GLY A 109 10.96 4.91 -8.46
CA GLY A 109 12.22 4.33 -8.96
C GLY A 109 13.22 3.99 -7.84
N LEU A 110 12.73 3.75 -6.63
CA LEU A 110 13.54 3.49 -5.45
C LEU A 110 13.56 1.99 -5.14
N VAL A 111 14.74 1.39 -5.12
CA VAL A 111 14.94 0.04 -4.61
C VAL A 111 15.48 0.11 -3.19
N CYS A 112 15.14 -0.90 -2.40
CA CYS A 112 15.30 -0.85 -0.97
C CYS A 112 16.00 -2.12 -0.48
N SER A 113 17.20 -1.97 0.09
CA SER A 113 17.94 -3.05 0.73
C SER A 113 18.14 -2.69 2.21
N GLY A 114 17.40 -3.35 3.09
CA GLY A 114 17.28 -2.93 4.50
C GLY A 114 16.63 -1.55 4.64
N ASN A 115 17.22 -0.68 5.48
CA ASN A 115 16.71 0.69 5.74
C ASN A 115 17.29 1.77 4.81
N ARG A 116 17.95 1.38 3.71
CA ARG A 116 18.62 2.33 2.80
C ARG A 116 17.89 2.42 1.47
N PHE A 117 17.84 3.63 0.92
CA PHE A 117 17.39 3.90 -0.45
C PHE A 117 18.57 3.69 -1.41
N VAL A 118 18.37 2.87 -2.45
CA VAL A 118 19.28 2.74 -3.58
C VAL A 118 18.51 3.09 -4.85
N ARG A 119 19.16 3.80 -5.79
CA ARG A 119 18.60 4.00 -7.13
C ARG A 119 18.75 2.72 -7.94
N CYS A 120 17.76 2.41 -8.77
CA CYS A 120 17.93 1.49 -9.88
C CYS A 120 19.01 2.01 -10.84
#